data_AF-A0A9D5QQU3-F1
#
_entry.id   AF-A0A9D5QQU3-F1
#
_cell.length_a   1.000
_cell.length_b   1.000
_cell.length_c   1.000
_cell.angle_alpha   90.00
_cell.angle_beta   90.00
_cell.angle_gamma   90.00
#
_symmetry.space_group_name_H-M   'P 1'
#
loop_
_entity.id
_entity.type
_entity.pdbx_description
1 polymer ?
#
loop_
_entity_poly.entity_id
_entity_poly.type
_entity_poly.pdbx_seq_one_letter_code
_entity_poly.pdbx_strand_id
1 'polypeptide(L)' 'MLDELKGKAAEILNNEKVKETVDKAKDFINSEEGKAKLEEAKEKAEKFVEEKTHGKGIFGFGAKD' A
#
# COMPACT_ATOMS: atom_id res chain seq x y z
N MET A 1 -18.00 13.83 9.04
CA MET A 1 -17.28 13.37 7.83
C MET A 1 -16.20 12.32 8.12
N LEU A 2 -15.07 12.63 8.76
CA LEU A 2 -14.06 11.60 9.09
C LEU A 2 -14.59 10.50 10.02
N ASP A 3 -15.46 10.88 10.96
CA ASP A 3 -16.09 9.95 11.91
C ASP A 3 -17.09 8.99 11.25
N GLU A 4 -17.93 9.51 10.34
CA GLU A 4 -18.82 8.69 9.51
C GLU A 4 -18.06 7.78 8.54
N LEU A 5 -16.93 8.25 7.99
CA LEU A 5 -16.08 7.44 7.11
C LEU A 5 -15.44 6.29 7.90
N LYS A 6 -15.02 6.54 9.14
CA LYS A 6 -14.52 5.51 10.06
C LYS A 6 -15.62 4.53 10.47
N GLY A 7 -16.84 5.01 10.75
CA GLY A 7 -17.99 4.16 11.06
C GLY A 7 -18.34 3.21 9.92
N LYS A 8 -18.46 3.73 8.68
CA LYS A 8 -18.71 2.91 7.48
C LYS A 8 -17.54 1.97 7.18
N ALA A 9 -16.30 2.42 7.33
CA ALA A 9 -15.13 1.56 7.16
C ALA A 9 -15.10 0.43 8.19
N ALA A 10 -15.48 0.70 9.44
CA ALA A 10 -15.57 -0.30 10.50
C ALA A 10 -16.71 -1.30 10.26
N GLU A 11 -17.87 -0.86 9.75
CA GLU A 11 -18.94 -1.77 9.33
C GLU A 11 -18.52 -2.64 8.14
N ILE A 12 -17.83 -2.06 7.16
CA ILE A 12 -17.30 -2.77 6.00
C ILE A 12 -16.24 -3.79 6.46
N LEU A 13 -15.33 -3.43 7.37
CA LEU A 13 -14.33 -4.34 7.96
C LEU A 13 -14.94 -5.44 8.84
N ASN A 14 -16.07 -5.16 9.50
CA ASN A 14 -16.79 -6.16 10.30
C ASN A 14 -17.67 -7.09 9.45
N ASN A 15 -17.85 -6.80 8.16
CA ASN A 15 -18.52 -7.73 7.25
C ASN A 15 -17.63 -8.95 7.04
N GLU A 16 -18.15 -10.14 7.32
CA GLU A 16 -17.39 -11.41 7.35
C GLU A 16 -16.61 -11.67 6.05
N LYS A 17 -17.20 -11.32 4.89
CA LYS A 17 -16.53 -11.43 3.58
C LYS A 17 -15.34 -10.48 3.43
N VAL A 18 -15.46 -9.27 3.93
CA VAL A 18 -14.40 -8.26 3.86
C VAL A 18 -13.32 -8.61 4.86
N LYS A 19 -13.68 -9.06 6.06
CA LYS A 19 -12.74 -9.52 7.05
C LYS A 19 -11.88 -10.66 6.50
N GLU A 20 -12.49 -11.67 5.89
CA GLU A 20 -11.77 -12.79 5.26
C GLU A 20 -10.85 -12.32 4.11
N THR A 21 -11.32 -11.38 3.29
CA THR A 21 -10.52 -10.82 2.18
C THR A 21 -9.33 -10.00 2.71
N VAL A 22 -9.54 -9.22 3.78
CA VAL A 22 -8.49 -8.43 4.44
C VAL A 22 -7.50 -9.35 5.15
N ASP A 23 -7.96 -10.42 5.78
CA ASP A 23 -7.09 -11.42 6.42
C ASP A 23 -6.25 -12.14 5.36
N LYS A 24 -6.87 -12.63 4.27
CA LYS A 24 -6.14 -13.23 3.13
C LYS A 24 -5.15 -12.25 2.50
N ALA A 25 -5.52 -10.99 2.36
CA ALA A 25 -4.60 -9.97 1.84
C ALA A 25 -3.44 -9.71 2.81
N LYS A 26 -3.70 -9.65 4.13
CA LYS A 26 -2.65 -9.53 5.14
C LYS A 26 -1.73 -10.74 5.16
N ASP A 27 -2.28 -11.93 5.05
CA ASP A 27 -1.52 -13.18 5.03
C ASP A 27 -0.67 -13.27 3.76
N PHE A 28 -1.26 -12.90 2.61
CA PHE A 28 -0.55 -12.79 1.35
C PHE A 28 0.60 -11.78 1.44
N ILE A 29 0.36 -10.56 1.94
CA ILE A 29 1.41 -9.54 2.10
C ILE A 29 2.50 -9.98 3.10
N ASN A 30 2.16 -10.78 4.12
CA ASN A 30 3.14 -11.31 5.07
C ASN A 30 3.88 -12.56 4.57
N SER A 31 3.33 -13.28 3.59
CA SER A 31 3.98 -14.41 2.95
C SER A 31 5.25 -13.97 2.19
N GLU A 32 6.21 -14.87 2.01
CA GLU A 32 7.44 -14.58 1.24
C GLU A 32 7.13 -14.08 -0.17
N GLU A 33 6.09 -14.62 -0.81
CA GLU A 33 5.69 -14.24 -2.15
C GLU A 33 5.07 -12.83 -2.21
N GLY A 34 4.23 -12.47 -1.22
CA GLY A 34 3.65 -11.14 -1.16
C GLY A 34 4.63 -10.07 -0.67
N LYS A 35 5.60 -10.41 0.19
CA LYS A 35 6.73 -9.52 0.50
C LYS A 35 7.57 -9.24 -0.73
N ALA A 36 7.93 -10.26 -1.51
CA ALA A 36 8.68 -10.08 -2.75
C ALA A 36 7.91 -9.20 -3.75
N LYS A 37 6.61 -9.44 -3.94
CA LYS A 37 5.77 -8.59 -4.82
C LYS A 37 5.61 -7.17 -4.29
N LEU A 38 5.54 -6.98 -2.97
CA LEU A 38 5.47 -5.66 -2.35
C LEU A 38 6.78 -4.90 -2.52
N GLU A 39 7.93 -5.57 -2.39
CA GLU A 39 9.24 -4.98 -2.67
C GLU A 39 9.41 -4.65 -4.14
N GLU A 40 9.03 -5.54 -5.06
CA GLU A 40 9.02 -5.23 -6.50
C GLU A 40 8.08 -4.06 -6.84
N ALA A 41 6.91 -4.00 -6.22
CA ALA A 41 5.96 -2.92 -6.42
C ALA A 41 6.49 -1.60 -5.84
N LYS A 42 7.15 -1.64 -4.68
CA LYS A 42 7.85 -0.48 -4.11
C LYS A 42 8.98 -0.01 -5.02
N GLU A 43 9.82 -0.91 -5.50
CA GLU A 43 10.94 -0.56 -6.37
C GLU A 43 10.44 0.01 -7.71
N LYS A 44 9.38 -0.59 -8.29
CA LYS A 44 8.73 -0.06 -9.50
C LYS A 44 8.06 1.28 -9.24
N ALA A 45 7.43 1.48 -8.10
CA ALA A 45 6.83 2.76 -7.73
C ALA A 45 7.89 3.82 -7.47
N GLU A 46 9.00 3.48 -6.81
CA GLU A 46 10.15 4.36 -6.62
C GLU A 46 10.77 4.71 -7.97
N LYS A 47 11.02 3.75 -8.86
CA LYS A 47 11.50 4.01 -10.23
C LYS A 47 10.53 4.85 -11.03
N PHE A 48 9.24 4.56 -10.98
CA PHE A 48 8.23 5.32 -11.71
C PHE A 48 8.13 6.76 -11.20
N VAL A 49 8.20 6.95 -9.88
CA VAL A 49 8.22 8.27 -9.28
C VAL A 49 9.52 8.95 -9.61
N GLU A 50 10.68 8.32 -9.48
CA GLU A 50 12.00 8.83 -9.87
C GLU A 50 12.02 9.27 -11.35
N GLU A 51 11.46 8.46 -12.25
CA GLU A 51 11.36 8.75 -13.68
C GLU A 51 10.42 9.95 -13.93
N LYS A 52 9.24 9.98 -13.29
CA LYS A 52 8.28 11.08 -13.39
C LYS A 52 8.74 12.37 -12.72
N THR A 53 9.58 12.27 -11.71
CA THR A 53 10.06 13.40 -10.89
C THR A 53 11.47 13.83 -11.26
N HIS A 54 12.06 13.23 -12.30
CA HIS A 54 13.43 13.49 -12.75
C HIS A 54 14.46 13.35 -11.60
N GLY A 55 14.37 12.27 -10.82
CA GLY A 55 15.30 12.01 -9.72
C GLY A 55 14.93 12.66 -8.38
N LYS A 56 13.75 13.30 -8.25
CA LYS A 56 13.25 13.80 -6.97
C LYS A 56 12.30 12.78 -6.36
N GLY A 57 12.83 11.83 -5.60
CA GLY A 57 12.09 10.70 -5.02
C GLY A 57 10.74 11.05 -4.33
N ILE A 58 10.00 10.01 -3.92
CA ILE A 58 8.62 9.99 -3.40
C ILE A 58 8.19 11.06 -2.36
N PHE A 59 9.10 11.86 -1.80
CA PHE A 59 8.80 12.94 -0.88
C PHE A 59 9.25 14.35 -1.33
N GLY A 60 9.77 14.53 -2.55
CA GLY A 60 10.35 15.81 -2.97
C GLY A 60 11.62 16.20 -2.19
N PHE A 61 12.09 15.33 -1.30
CA PHE A 61 13.36 15.40 -0.59
C PHE A 61 14.17 14.18 -0.99
N GLY A 62 15.36 14.42 -1.54
CA GLY A 62 16.25 13.38 -2.03
C GLY A 62 16.46 13.51 -3.54
N ALA A 63 17.07 14.62 -3.94
CA ALA A 63 18.11 14.48 -4.96
C ALA A 63 19.19 13.61 -4.32
N LYS A 64 19.46 12.45 -4.93
CA LYS A 64 20.67 11.68 -4.62
C LYS A 64 21.79 12.43 -5.33
N ASP A 65 22.59 13.17 -4.56
CA ASP A 65 23.97 13.48 -4.96
C ASP A 65 24.73 12.16 -5.17
#